data_AF-A0A1G2ZYV0-F1
#
_entry.id   AF-A0A1G2ZYV0-F1
#
_cell.length_a   1.000
_cell.length_b   1.000
_cell.length_c   1.000
_cell.angle_alpha   90.00
_cell.angle_beta   90.00
_cell.angle_gamma   90.00
#
_symmetry.space_group_name_H-M   'P 1'
#
loop_
_entity.id
_entity.type
_entity.pdbx_description
1 polymer ?
#
loop_
_entity_poly.entity_id
_entity_poly.type
_entity_poly.pdbx_seq_one_letter_code
_entity_poly.pdbx_strand_id
1 'polypeptide(L)'
;MGPGRRAETPRAPDLSVSIGRLRLSNPVMAASGTFGGGYPAVVDCSRLGAVVLKTVTLKPRSGNPPPRIWETPGGILNSIGLENKGLRAFLKGDLPAARKMGTRIVVSISGETVEEYAVLARAIDRAGGVDAIELNISCPNVSKGLDFGTDPKLSGSAVRAAKKATRLPVIAKLTPNVTNIVPIARSVVENGADAVSLVNTLKGMAVDWRRQRPRLGGITGGLSGPAIKPVALRMVWEVASAVRVPIVGIGGIASAED
;
A
#
# COMPACT_ATOMS: atom_id res chain seq x y z
N MET A 1 -16.08 -57.61 13.54
CA MET A 1 -15.07 -56.61 13.20
C MET A 1 -15.71 -55.57 12.29
N GLY A 2 -15.98 -54.36 12.81
CA GLY A 2 -16.55 -53.28 12.00
C GLY A 2 -15.44 -52.59 11.19
N PRO A 3 -15.69 -52.19 9.93
CA PRO A 3 -14.70 -51.48 9.13
C PRO A 3 -14.42 -50.12 9.79
N GLY A 4 -13.16 -49.91 10.15
CA GLY A 4 -12.70 -48.67 10.76
C GLY A 4 -12.99 -47.47 9.85
N ARG A 5 -13.76 -46.51 10.38
CA ARG A 5 -13.90 -45.19 9.75
C ARG A 5 -12.50 -44.60 9.59
N ARG A 6 -12.03 -44.46 8.35
CA ARG A 6 -10.88 -43.60 8.06
C ARG A 6 -11.26 -42.19 8.50
N ALA A 7 -10.54 -41.64 9.45
CA ALA A 7 -10.69 -40.24 9.83
C ALA A 7 -10.36 -39.40 8.58
N GLU A 8 -11.35 -38.70 8.04
CA GLU A 8 -11.12 -37.71 7.00
C GLU A 8 -10.20 -36.63 7.57
N THR A 9 -9.02 -36.46 6.97
CA THR A 9 -8.17 -35.29 7.24
C THR A 9 -8.99 -34.04 6.96
N PRO A 10 -9.11 -33.09 7.91
CA PRO A 10 -9.89 -31.88 7.71
C PRO A 10 -9.41 -31.16 6.43
N ARG A 11 -10.34 -30.88 5.52
CA ARG A 11 -10.05 -30.10 4.32
C ARG A 11 -9.56 -28.72 4.77
N ALA A 12 -8.38 -28.31 4.32
CA ALA A 12 -7.86 -26.98 4.63
C ALA A 12 -8.88 -25.90 4.22
N PRO A 13 -9.06 -24.84 5.03
CA PRO A 13 -10.01 -23.77 4.70
C PRO A 13 -9.64 -23.10 3.39
N ASP A 14 -10.64 -22.73 2.58
CA ASP A 14 -10.42 -21.90 1.39
C ASP A 14 -10.19 -20.46 1.83
N LEU A 15 -8.96 -19.97 1.63
CA LEU A 15 -8.56 -18.61 1.96
C LEU A 15 -8.61 -17.67 0.74
N SER A 16 -9.03 -18.15 -0.43
CA SER A 16 -8.99 -17.36 -1.65
C SER A 16 -9.95 -16.16 -1.58
N VAL A 17 -9.47 -15.01 -2.08
CA VAL A 17 -10.23 -13.74 -2.08
C VAL A 17 -10.11 -13.02 -3.42
N SER A 18 -11.02 -12.09 -3.70
CA SER A 18 -11.05 -11.34 -4.97
C SER A 18 -11.21 -9.83 -4.77
N ILE A 19 -10.47 -9.05 -5.54
CA ILE A 19 -10.56 -7.58 -5.65
C ILE A 19 -10.87 -7.23 -7.10
N GLY A 20 -12.14 -7.01 -7.42
CA GLY A 20 -12.58 -6.93 -8.81
C GLY A 20 -12.15 -8.18 -9.58
N ARG A 21 -11.28 -8.01 -10.60
CA ARG A 21 -10.72 -9.12 -11.39
C ARG A 21 -9.42 -9.72 -10.84
N LEU A 22 -8.82 -9.13 -9.79
CA LEU A 22 -7.65 -9.68 -9.12
C LEU A 22 -8.09 -10.84 -8.22
N ARG A 23 -7.60 -12.06 -8.49
CA ARG A 23 -7.81 -13.23 -7.64
C ARG A 23 -6.54 -13.55 -6.85
N LEU A 24 -6.66 -13.63 -5.54
CA LEU A 24 -5.59 -13.96 -4.61
C LEU A 24 -5.79 -15.38 -4.06
N SER A 25 -4.70 -16.13 -3.91
CA SER A 25 -4.73 -17.48 -3.30
C SER A 25 -5.03 -17.44 -1.80
N ASN A 26 -4.73 -16.32 -1.15
CA ASN A 26 -5.02 -16.02 0.25
C ASN A 26 -5.05 -14.49 0.47
N PRO A 27 -5.51 -13.96 1.61
CA PRO A 27 -5.64 -12.51 1.81
C PRO A 27 -4.32 -11.81 2.20
N VAL A 28 -3.22 -12.55 2.38
CA VAL A 28 -1.96 -11.99 2.88
C VAL A 28 -1.20 -11.30 1.75
N MET A 29 -1.01 -9.99 1.90
CA MET A 29 -0.28 -9.16 0.94
C MET A 29 0.91 -8.47 1.62
N ALA A 30 2.10 -8.53 1.02
CA ALA A 30 3.23 -7.74 1.51
C ALA A 30 3.03 -6.26 1.18
N ALA A 31 3.06 -5.39 2.20
CA ALA A 31 2.79 -3.96 2.03
C ALA A 31 3.91 -3.21 1.28
N SER A 32 3.53 -2.25 0.43
CA SER A 32 4.48 -1.39 -0.31
C SER A 32 5.51 -0.75 0.61
N GLY A 33 6.77 -0.78 0.20
CA GLY A 33 7.90 -0.17 0.91
C GLY A 33 8.49 -1.03 2.03
N THR A 34 7.83 -2.12 2.42
CA THR A 34 8.33 -3.06 3.46
C THR A 34 9.08 -4.25 2.87
N PHE A 35 8.76 -4.62 1.63
CA PHE A 35 9.29 -5.79 0.93
C PHE A 35 10.34 -5.37 -0.11
N GLY A 36 11.50 -4.93 0.37
CA GLY A 36 12.63 -4.50 -0.46
C GLY A 36 13.30 -5.65 -1.22
N GLY A 37 14.30 -5.31 -2.06
CA GLY A 37 14.93 -6.27 -2.99
C GLY A 37 15.60 -7.50 -2.37
N GLY A 38 15.89 -7.51 -1.07
CA GLY A 38 16.45 -8.68 -0.38
C GLY A 38 15.42 -9.71 0.10
N TYR A 39 14.16 -9.31 0.32
CA TYR A 39 13.14 -10.21 0.88
C TYR A 39 12.80 -11.41 -0.03
N PRO A 40 12.69 -11.26 -1.36
CA PRO A 40 12.45 -12.40 -2.25
C PRO A 40 13.55 -13.48 -2.22
N ALA A 41 14.73 -13.19 -1.66
CA ALA A 41 15.79 -14.17 -1.49
C ALA A 41 15.65 -15.01 -0.21
N VAL A 42 14.85 -14.55 0.75
CA VAL A 42 14.70 -15.20 2.08
C VAL A 42 13.25 -15.60 2.41
N VAL A 43 12.28 -15.12 1.65
CA VAL A 43 10.86 -15.47 1.76
C VAL A 43 10.39 -16.09 0.44
N ASP A 44 9.76 -17.25 0.51
CA ASP A 44 9.03 -17.83 -0.63
C ASP A 44 7.75 -17.02 -0.90
N CYS A 45 7.85 -16.06 -1.81
CA CYS A 45 6.75 -15.18 -2.20
C CYS A 45 5.56 -15.93 -2.79
N SER A 46 5.72 -17.15 -3.32
CA SER A 46 4.62 -17.92 -3.93
C SER A 46 3.52 -18.29 -2.91
N ARG A 47 3.85 -18.24 -1.62
CA ARG A 47 2.93 -18.46 -0.50
C ARG A 47 2.07 -17.23 -0.18
N LEU A 48 2.45 -16.05 -0.64
CA LEU A 48 1.69 -14.82 -0.44
C LEU A 48 0.55 -14.73 -1.47
N GLY A 49 -0.56 -14.11 -1.08
CA GLY A 49 -1.62 -13.76 -2.01
C GLY A 49 -1.15 -12.74 -3.05
N ALA A 50 -0.38 -11.73 -2.60
CA ALA A 50 0.29 -10.77 -3.47
C ALA A 50 1.51 -10.11 -2.82
N VAL A 51 2.36 -9.50 -3.64
CA VAL A 51 3.37 -8.53 -3.21
C VAL A 51 3.04 -7.17 -3.80
N VAL A 52 2.90 -6.17 -2.92
CA VAL A 52 2.79 -4.77 -3.34
C VAL A 52 4.19 -4.16 -3.44
N LEU A 53 4.63 -3.89 -4.66
CA LEU A 53 5.96 -3.34 -4.93
C LEU A 53 6.09 -1.91 -4.42
N LYS A 54 7.33 -1.51 -4.14
CA LYS A 54 7.68 -0.15 -3.70
C LYS A 54 7.08 0.90 -4.65
N THR A 55 6.53 1.97 -4.07
CA THR A 55 5.90 3.05 -4.82
C THR A 55 6.83 3.62 -5.90
N VAL A 56 6.32 3.68 -7.13
CA VAL A 56 6.99 4.23 -8.32
C VAL A 56 6.48 5.63 -8.61
N THR A 57 7.40 6.57 -8.88
CA THR A 57 7.07 7.91 -9.38
C THR A 57 7.53 8.07 -10.83
N LEU A 58 7.05 9.12 -11.52
CA LEU A 58 7.42 9.34 -12.92
C LEU A 58 8.94 9.56 -13.08
N LYS A 59 9.50 10.43 -12.24
CA LYS A 59 10.93 10.72 -12.16
C LYS A 59 11.55 10.02 -10.93
N PRO A 60 12.87 9.73 -10.95
CA PRO A 60 13.57 9.21 -9.77
C PRO A 60 13.49 10.17 -8.59
N ARG A 61 13.55 9.63 -7.37
CA ARG A 61 13.61 10.39 -6.12
C ARG A 61 14.74 9.86 -5.25
N SER A 62 15.57 10.76 -4.71
CA SER A 62 16.66 10.43 -3.77
C SER A 62 16.18 10.09 -2.37
N GLY A 63 14.98 10.53 -2.00
CA GLY A 63 14.44 10.39 -0.64
C GLY A 63 14.91 11.48 0.32
N ASN A 64 14.48 11.39 1.58
CA ASN A 64 14.81 12.38 2.62
C ASN A 64 16.26 12.18 3.15
N PRO A 65 16.88 13.15 3.83
CA PRO A 65 18.16 12.94 4.48
C PRO A 65 18.12 11.85 5.57
N PRO A 66 19.21 11.10 5.81
CA PRO A 66 19.32 10.22 6.97
C PRO A 66 19.47 11.00 8.29
N PRO A 67 19.15 10.40 9.45
CA PRO A 67 18.58 9.06 9.65
C PRO A 67 17.12 8.97 9.17
N ARG A 68 16.76 7.85 8.53
CA ARG A 68 15.42 7.64 7.93
C ARG A 68 14.53 6.68 8.70
N ILE A 69 15.06 5.97 9.69
CA ILE A 69 14.32 5.01 10.50
C ILE A 69 14.63 5.30 11.97
N TRP A 70 13.63 5.17 12.82
CA TRP A 70 13.78 5.23 14.26
C TRP A 70 12.78 4.30 14.94
N GLU A 71 13.21 3.55 15.95
CA GLU A 71 12.33 2.64 16.69
C GLU A 71 11.43 3.41 17.67
N THR A 72 10.22 2.90 17.88
CA THR A 72 9.27 3.40 18.88
C THR A 72 8.68 2.22 19.64
N PRO A 73 8.13 2.43 20.85
CA PRO A 73 7.38 1.38 21.53
C PRO A 73 6.29 0.80 20.62
N GLY A 74 6.38 -0.50 20.31
CA GLY A 74 5.42 -1.21 19.47
C GLY A 74 5.41 -0.80 17.99
N GLY A 75 6.48 -0.17 17.48
CA GLY A 75 6.48 0.26 16.07
C GLY A 75 7.76 0.91 15.60
N ILE A 76 7.74 1.45 14.38
CA ILE A 76 8.85 2.22 13.81
C ILE A 76 8.35 3.52 13.19
N LEU A 77 9.19 4.56 13.24
CA LEU A 77 9.06 5.74 12.41
C LEU A 77 9.92 5.60 11.16
N ASN A 78 9.37 5.94 10.01
CA ASN A 78 10.11 6.01 8.76
C ASN A 78 9.96 7.37 8.05
N SER A 79 11.06 7.89 7.56
CA SER A 79 11.17 9.12 6.77
C SER A 79 11.98 8.83 5.51
N ILE A 80 11.47 7.95 4.65
CA ILE A 80 12.17 7.52 3.43
C ILE A 80 12.12 8.61 2.35
N GLY A 81 11.01 9.35 2.24
CA GLY A 81 10.84 10.38 1.21
C GLY A 81 10.53 9.86 -0.19
N LEU A 82 9.91 8.66 -0.28
CA LEU A 82 9.61 7.97 -1.55
C LEU A 82 10.85 7.73 -2.42
N GLU A 83 12.02 7.44 -1.85
CA GLU A 83 13.20 7.08 -2.65
C GLU A 83 12.87 5.96 -3.65
N ASN A 84 13.06 6.21 -4.95
CA ASN A 84 12.81 5.22 -5.99
C ASN A 84 13.55 5.57 -7.29
N LYS A 85 13.71 4.57 -8.17
CA LYS A 85 14.48 4.69 -9.42
C LYS A 85 13.72 5.39 -10.55
N GLY A 86 12.46 5.77 -10.34
CA GLY A 86 11.56 6.29 -11.36
C GLY A 86 11.03 5.22 -12.32
N LEU A 87 9.97 5.56 -13.05
CA LEU A 87 9.23 4.65 -13.92
C LEU A 87 10.13 3.92 -14.94
N ARG A 88 11.01 4.65 -15.64
CA ARG A 88 11.85 4.07 -16.71
C ARG A 88 12.77 2.97 -16.20
N ALA A 89 13.43 3.17 -15.06
CA ALA A 89 14.35 2.19 -14.50
C ALA A 89 13.58 1.03 -13.85
N PHE A 90 12.46 1.31 -13.19
CA PHE A 90 11.57 0.29 -12.63
C PHE A 90 11.09 -0.69 -13.71
N LEU A 91 10.61 -0.19 -14.85
CA LEU A 91 10.12 -1.03 -15.95
C LEU A 91 11.21 -1.92 -16.57
N LYS A 92 12.46 -1.43 -16.59
CA LYS A 92 13.59 -2.16 -17.18
C LYS A 92 14.19 -3.21 -16.24
N GLY A 93 14.15 -2.99 -14.93
CA GLY A 93 14.84 -3.84 -13.95
C GLY A 93 13.91 -4.50 -12.94
N ASP A 94 13.25 -3.68 -12.11
CA ASP A 94 12.52 -4.17 -10.94
C ASP A 94 11.26 -4.98 -11.34
N LEU A 95 10.52 -4.55 -12.37
CA LEU A 95 9.30 -5.24 -12.81
C LEU A 95 9.59 -6.64 -13.40
N PRO A 96 10.57 -6.84 -14.31
CA PRO A 96 10.96 -8.18 -14.75
C PRO A 96 11.37 -9.12 -13.61
N ALA A 97 12.04 -8.60 -12.57
CA ALA A 97 12.40 -9.40 -11.40
C ALA A 97 11.16 -9.78 -10.58
N ALA A 98 10.23 -8.84 -10.37
CA ALA A 98 8.99 -9.09 -9.63
C ALA A 98 8.12 -10.19 -10.27
N ARG A 99 8.04 -10.24 -11.60
CA ARG A 99 7.26 -11.28 -12.31
C ARG A 99 7.73 -12.71 -12.02
N LYS A 100 8.96 -12.89 -11.53
CA LYS A 100 9.53 -14.21 -11.20
C LYS A 100 9.19 -14.66 -9.77
N MET A 101 8.47 -13.85 -8.98
CA MET A 101 8.17 -14.16 -7.57
C MET A 101 7.08 -15.24 -7.38
N GLY A 102 6.39 -15.68 -8.44
CA GLY A 102 5.39 -16.76 -8.34
C GLY A 102 4.10 -16.37 -7.60
N THR A 103 3.85 -15.08 -7.40
CA THR A 103 2.65 -14.54 -6.75
C THR A 103 2.09 -13.34 -7.54
N ARG A 104 0.92 -12.83 -7.13
CA ARG A 104 0.30 -11.66 -7.74
C ARG A 104 1.13 -10.41 -7.48
N ILE A 105 1.32 -9.60 -8.51
CA ILE A 105 2.12 -8.38 -8.44
C ILE A 105 1.20 -7.17 -8.47
N VAL A 106 1.25 -6.38 -7.39
CA VAL A 106 0.58 -5.09 -7.31
C VAL A 106 1.64 -4.00 -7.36
N VAL A 107 1.49 -3.03 -8.28
CA VAL A 107 2.43 -1.90 -8.38
C VAL A 107 1.85 -0.69 -7.66
N SER A 108 2.54 -0.22 -6.63
CA SER A 108 2.21 1.04 -5.98
C SER A 108 2.72 2.22 -6.83
N ILE A 109 1.89 3.24 -7.07
CA ILE A 109 2.26 4.45 -7.83
C ILE A 109 1.92 5.73 -7.06
N SER A 110 2.72 6.77 -7.27
CA SER A 110 2.47 8.12 -6.72
C SER A 110 2.83 9.16 -7.78
N GLY A 111 1.84 9.97 -8.16
CA GLY A 111 2.01 11.13 -9.03
C GLY A 111 2.02 12.44 -8.24
N GLU A 112 2.70 13.46 -8.76
CA GLU A 112 2.67 14.83 -8.23
C GLU A 112 1.48 15.63 -8.79
N THR A 113 0.89 15.18 -9.90
CA THR A 113 -0.36 15.72 -10.47
C THR A 113 -1.35 14.61 -10.80
N VAL A 114 -2.61 14.97 -11.03
CA VAL A 114 -3.66 14.03 -11.47
C VAL A 114 -3.27 13.35 -12.79
N GLU A 115 -2.66 14.10 -13.71
CA GLU A 115 -2.20 13.62 -15.01
C GLU A 115 -1.07 12.60 -14.86
N GLU A 116 -0.16 12.80 -13.90
CA GLU A 116 0.92 11.85 -13.64
C GLU A 116 0.38 10.48 -13.18
N TYR A 117 -0.70 10.43 -12.41
CA TYR A 117 -1.34 9.16 -12.05
C TYR A 117 -1.85 8.41 -13.30
N ALA A 118 -2.45 9.11 -14.25
CA ALA A 118 -2.89 8.52 -15.52
C ALA A 118 -1.71 8.03 -16.37
N VAL A 119 -0.62 8.80 -16.45
CA VAL A 119 0.60 8.41 -17.18
C VAL A 119 1.24 7.16 -16.57
N LEU A 120 1.41 7.14 -15.25
CA LEU A 120 1.94 6.00 -14.51
C LEU A 120 1.07 4.76 -14.71
N ALA A 121 -0.24 4.87 -14.50
CA ALA A 121 -1.15 3.75 -14.64
C ALA A 121 -1.12 3.14 -16.05
N ARG A 122 -1.14 3.98 -17.10
CA ARG A 122 -1.06 3.53 -18.49
C ARG A 122 0.26 2.83 -18.81
N ALA A 123 1.37 3.36 -18.30
CA ALA A 123 2.69 2.78 -18.55
C ALA A 123 2.84 1.41 -17.87
N ILE A 124 2.34 1.28 -16.64
CA ILE A 124 2.32 0.00 -15.90
C ILE A 124 1.44 -1.03 -16.62
N ASP A 125 0.24 -0.66 -17.06
CA ASP A 125 -0.66 -1.56 -17.79
C ASP A 125 -0.01 -2.07 -19.09
N ARG A 126 0.54 -1.14 -19.90
CA ARG A 126 1.21 -1.48 -21.16
C ARG A 126 2.43 -2.38 -21.00
N ALA A 127 3.13 -2.27 -19.87
CA ALA A 127 4.28 -3.13 -19.61
C ALA A 127 3.88 -4.61 -19.41
N GLY A 128 2.64 -4.87 -18.98
CA GLY A 128 2.12 -6.21 -18.70
C GLY A 128 2.68 -6.85 -17.43
N GLY A 129 2.23 -8.06 -17.09
CA GLY A 129 2.73 -8.83 -15.94
C GLY A 129 2.56 -8.13 -14.58
N VAL A 130 1.50 -7.31 -14.46
CA VAL A 130 1.04 -6.67 -13.23
C VAL A 130 -0.43 -7.01 -13.08
N ASP A 131 -0.86 -7.41 -11.89
CA ASP A 131 -2.22 -7.87 -11.64
C ASP A 131 -3.14 -6.75 -11.11
N ALA A 132 -2.58 -5.72 -10.45
CA ALA A 132 -3.29 -4.52 -10.02
C ALA A 132 -2.35 -3.33 -9.78
N ILE A 133 -2.94 -2.14 -9.65
CA ILE A 133 -2.25 -0.90 -9.30
C ILE A 133 -2.78 -0.40 -7.96
N GLU A 134 -1.88 -0.05 -7.04
CA GLU A 134 -2.21 0.67 -5.80
C GLU A 134 -1.84 2.15 -5.95
N LEU A 135 -2.83 3.04 -5.88
CA LEU A 135 -2.63 4.49 -5.87
C LEU A 135 -2.27 4.94 -4.46
N ASN A 136 -1.00 5.28 -4.26
CA ASN A 136 -0.53 5.90 -3.03
C ASN A 136 -0.84 7.41 -3.04
N ILE A 137 -2.09 7.77 -2.73
CA ILE A 137 -2.55 9.17 -2.62
C ILE A 137 -2.17 9.82 -1.28
N SER A 138 -1.50 9.09 -0.40
CA SER A 138 -1.24 9.52 0.98
C SER A 138 -0.01 10.40 1.17
N CYS A 139 0.80 10.61 0.13
CA CYS A 139 2.08 11.28 0.30
C CYS A 139 1.94 12.81 0.31
N PRO A 140 2.28 13.48 1.44
CA PRO A 140 2.29 14.93 1.52
C PRO A 140 3.57 15.42 0.87
N ASN A 141 3.60 15.55 -0.45
CA ASN A 141 4.74 16.16 -1.12
C ASN A 141 4.33 16.69 -2.48
N VAL A 142 3.92 17.95 -2.51
CA VAL A 142 4.18 18.79 -3.66
C VAL A 142 4.50 20.19 -3.19
N SER A 143 5.54 20.75 -3.77
CA SER A 143 5.93 22.16 -3.83
C SER A 143 4.80 23.15 -4.21
N LYS A 144 3.55 22.67 -4.36
CA LYS A 144 2.33 23.40 -4.71
C LYS A 144 1.21 23.29 -3.66
N GLY A 145 1.45 22.68 -2.50
CA GLY A 145 0.53 22.73 -1.35
C GLY A 145 -0.73 21.86 -1.41
N LEU A 146 -0.84 20.92 -2.36
CA LEU A 146 -2.01 20.05 -2.50
C LEU A 146 -1.75 18.68 -1.86
N ASP A 147 -2.42 18.40 -0.74
CA ASP A 147 -2.41 17.08 -0.12
C ASP A 147 -3.56 16.23 -0.69
N PHE A 148 -3.24 15.40 -1.69
CA PHE A 148 -4.21 14.50 -2.33
C PHE A 148 -4.95 13.65 -1.32
N GLY A 149 -4.29 13.23 -0.24
CA GLY A 149 -4.82 12.28 0.73
C GLY A 149 -5.83 12.87 1.70
N THR A 150 -5.88 14.21 1.84
CA THR A 150 -6.79 14.89 2.78
C THR A 150 -7.96 15.59 2.10
N ASP A 151 -7.91 15.76 0.78
CA ASP A 151 -9.00 16.35 -0.01
C ASP A 151 -9.75 15.25 -0.79
N PRO A 152 -11.05 15.00 -0.48
CA PRO A 152 -11.86 14.02 -1.19
C PRO A 152 -11.91 14.24 -2.72
N LYS A 153 -12.07 15.49 -3.19
CA LYS A 153 -12.20 15.81 -4.61
C LYS A 153 -10.90 15.54 -5.38
N LEU A 154 -9.76 15.88 -4.78
CA LEU A 154 -8.45 15.60 -5.38
C LEU A 154 -8.15 14.10 -5.38
N SER A 155 -8.41 13.41 -4.26
CA SER A 155 -8.35 11.94 -4.15
C SER A 155 -9.16 11.26 -5.25
N GLY A 156 -10.44 11.59 -5.37
CA GLY A 156 -11.32 11.05 -6.40
C GLY A 156 -10.85 11.37 -7.81
N SER A 157 -10.29 12.57 -8.04
CA SER A 157 -9.76 12.95 -9.34
C SER A 157 -8.54 12.15 -9.77
N ALA A 158 -7.61 11.87 -8.84
CA ALA A 158 -6.47 10.99 -9.10
C ALA A 158 -6.93 9.57 -9.47
N VAL A 159 -7.90 9.01 -8.72
CA VAL A 159 -8.46 7.69 -9.02
C VAL A 159 -9.14 7.66 -10.38
N ARG A 160 -10.02 8.62 -10.68
CA ARG A 160 -10.71 8.71 -11.96
C ARG A 160 -9.72 8.77 -13.13
N ALA A 161 -8.65 9.56 -12.99
CA ALA A 161 -7.64 9.71 -14.01
C ALA A 161 -6.87 8.39 -14.25
N ALA A 162 -6.44 7.72 -13.19
CA ALA A 162 -5.81 6.41 -13.30
C ALA A 162 -6.77 5.37 -13.91
N LYS A 163 -8.01 5.29 -13.41
CA LYS A 163 -9.01 4.32 -13.87
C LYS A 163 -9.36 4.46 -15.34
N LYS A 164 -9.39 5.69 -15.89
CA LYS A 164 -9.56 5.93 -17.33
C LYS A 164 -8.35 5.51 -18.16
N ALA A 165 -7.17 5.37 -17.56
CA ALA A 165 -5.92 5.13 -18.25
C ALA A 165 -5.45 3.67 -18.21
N THR A 166 -6.09 2.82 -17.41
CA THR A 166 -5.76 1.39 -17.26
C THR A 166 -7.01 0.52 -17.20
N ARG A 167 -6.85 -0.74 -17.61
CA ARG A 167 -7.84 -1.80 -17.38
C ARG A 167 -7.60 -2.54 -16.07
N LEU A 168 -6.41 -2.42 -15.46
CA LEU A 168 -6.06 -3.09 -14.21
C LEU A 168 -6.98 -2.66 -13.05
N PRO A 169 -7.21 -3.53 -12.05
CA PRO A 169 -7.82 -3.11 -10.79
C PRO A 169 -7.01 -1.98 -10.18
N VAL A 170 -7.72 -0.97 -9.70
CA VAL A 170 -7.18 0.23 -9.06
C VAL A 170 -7.58 0.17 -7.58
N ILE A 171 -6.59 0.05 -6.71
CA ILE A 171 -6.73 0.07 -5.25
C ILE A 171 -6.31 1.45 -4.75
N ALA A 172 -7.17 2.20 -4.07
CA ALA A 172 -6.80 3.51 -3.52
C ALA A 172 -6.30 3.38 -2.08
N LYS A 173 -5.03 3.74 -1.82
CA LYS A 173 -4.43 3.65 -0.48
C LYS A 173 -4.64 4.92 0.33
N LEU A 174 -5.41 4.83 1.42
CA LEU A 174 -5.86 5.98 2.19
C LEU A 174 -4.90 6.31 3.35
N THR A 175 -4.77 7.60 3.64
CA THR A 175 -4.02 8.12 4.79
C THR A 175 -4.88 8.11 6.05
N PRO A 176 -4.34 7.78 7.24
CA PRO A 176 -5.05 7.95 8.50
C PRO A 176 -4.96 9.37 9.06
N ASN A 177 -4.21 10.28 8.42
CA ASN A 177 -3.91 11.60 8.94
C ASN A 177 -5.00 12.62 8.58
N VAL A 178 -6.25 12.30 8.89
CA VAL A 178 -7.46 13.05 8.53
C VAL A 178 -8.46 13.05 9.68
N THR A 179 -9.28 14.10 9.77
CA THR A 179 -10.36 14.17 10.76
C THR A 179 -11.41 13.08 10.54
N ASN A 180 -11.79 12.85 9.28
CA ASN A 180 -12.76 11.82 8.90
C ASN A 180 -12.33 11.19 7.57
N ILE A 181 -12.11 9.87 7.58
CA ILE A 181 -11.68 9.11 6.40
C ILE A 181 -12.82 8.77 5.44
N VAL A 182 -14.06 8.75 5.93
CA VAL A 182 -15.24 8.31 5.17
C VAL A 182 -15.50 9.16 3.93
N PRO A 183 -15.47 10.52 3.97
CA PRO A 183 -15.66 11.34 2.76
C PRO A 183 -14.64 11.04 1.66
N ILE A 184 -13.39 10.78 2.03
CA ILE A 184 -12.31 10.46 1.09
C ILE A 184 -12.55 9.08 0.47
N ALA A 185 -12.86 8.08 1.32
CA ALA A 185 -13.19 6.73 0.87
C ALA A 185 -14.37 6.70 -0.09
N ARG A 186 -15.45 7.43 0.21
CA ARG A 186 -16.60 7.57 -0.71
C ARG A 186 -16.18 8.18 -2.03
N SER A 187 -15.42 9.28 -1.99
CA SER A 187 -15.02 9.97 -3.21
C SER A 187 -14.14 9.12 -4.12
N VAL A 188 -13.18 8.36 -3.59
CA VAL A 188 -12.36 7.46 -4.42
C VAL A 188 -13.19 6.32 -5.03
N VAL A 189 -14.16 5.79 -4.30
CA VAL A 189 -15.06 4.72 -4.78
C VAL A 189 -16.00 5.24 -5.87
N GLU A 190 -16.64 6.39 -5.65
CA GLU A 190 -17.49 7.05 -6.65
C GLU A 190 -16.75 7.39 -7.95
N ASN A 191 -15.42 7.55 -7.87
CA ASN A 191 -14.55 7.82 -9.00
C ASN A 191 -13.92 6.56 -9.62
N GLY A 192 -14.34 5.37 -9.20
CA GLY A 192 -14.06 4.11 -9.87
C GLY A 192 -12.91 3.27 -9.29
N ALA A 193 -12.51 3.51 -8.03
CA ALA A 193 -11.64 2.57 -7.33
C ALA A 193 -12.33 1.19 -7.21
N ASP A 194 -11.61 0.12 -7.57
CA ASP A 194 -12.12 -1.25 -7.44
C ASP A 194 -12.01 -1.78 -6.00
N ALA A 195 -11.13 -1.17 -5.20
CA ALA A 195 -10.98 -1.40 -3.77
C ALA A 195 -10.27 -0.20 -3.11
N VAL A 196 -10.27 -0.20 -1.79
CA VAL A 196 -9.45 0.70 -0.98
C VAL A 196 -8.50 -0.10 -0.09
N SER A 197 -7.29 0.42 0.14
CA SER A 197 -6.38 -0.12 1.14
C SER A 197 -6.17 0.89 2.25
N LEU A 198 -6.26 0.46 3.51
CA LEU A 198 -6.06 1.36 4.64
C LEU A 198 -5.57 0.64 5.90
N VAL A 199 -4.67 1.23 6.66
CA VAL A 199 -4.18 2.61 6.58
C VAL A 199 -2.72 2.70 6.09
N ASN A 200 -2.34 3.84 5.50
CA ASN A 200 -0.93 4.24 5.49
C ASN A 200 -0.47 4.64 6.91
N THR A 201 0.78 5.07 7.07
CA THR A 201 1.36 5.40 8.37
C THR A 201 0.75 6.66 9.01
N LEU A 202 0.68 6.68 10.34
CA LEU A 202 0.36 7.89 11.12
C LEU A 202 1.56 8.84 11.17
N LYS A 203 1.37 10.14 11.32
CA LYS A 203 2.49 11.08 11.51
C LYS A 203 3.00 11.04 12.95
N GLY A 204 4.32 10.96 13.11
CA GLY A 204 4.99 11.00 14.41
C GLY A 204 6.38 11.65 14.34
N MET A 205 7.01 11.81 15.50
CA MET A 205 8.34 12.38 15.65
C MET A 205 9.08 11.65 16.78
N ALA A 206 10.40 11.53 16.63
CA ALA A 206 11.29 11.15 17.71
C ALA A 206 12.27 12.29 17.98
N VAL A 207 12.52 12.59 19.26
CA VAL A 207 13.33 13.73 19.70
C VAL A 207 14.55 13.25 20.49
N ASP A 208 15.72 13.80 20.17
CA ASP A 208 16.90 13.74 21.03
C ASP A 208 16.78 14.83 22.08
N TRP A 209 16.20 14.51 23.25
CA TRP A 209 15.93 15.51 24.28
C TRP A 209 17.20 16.19 24.81
N ARG A 210 18.34 15.48 24.85
CA ARG A 210 19.62 16.05 25.28
C ARG A 210 20.16 17.08 24.30
N ARG A 211 19.86 16.90 23.00
CA ARG A 211 20.31 17.80 21.92
C ARG A 211 19.20 18.70 21.38
N GLN A 212 18.00 18.62 21.96
CA GLN A 212 16.80 19.36 21.56
C GLN A 212 16.53 19.35 20.05
N ARG A 213 16.75 18.20 19.39
CA ARG A 213 16.62 18.07 17.94
C ARG A 213 15.87 16.81 17.52
N PRO A 214 15.22 16.81 16.34
CA PRO A 214 14.65 15.59 15.78
C PRO A 214 15.69 14.49 15.57
N ARG A 215 15.28 13.24 15.76
CA ARG A 215 16.10 12.04 15.47
C ARG A 215 16.16 11.72 13.98
N LEU A 216 15.08 12.04 13.25
CA LEU A 216 14.97 11.78 11.81
C LEU A 216 15.47 12.99 11.01
N GLY A 217 16.20 12.72 9.91
CA GLY A 217 16.66 13.76 8.99
C GLY A 217 15.49 14.49 8.30
N GLY A 218 14.34 13.85 8.17
CA GLY A 218 13.09 14.47 7.69
C GLY A 218 12.22 15.10 8.78
N ILE A 219 12.74 15.29 10.00
CA ILE A 219 12.07 15.90 11.17
C ILE A 219 10.93 15.03 11.73
N THR A 220 9.93 14.73 10.91
CA THR A 220 8.82 13.82 11.22
C THR A 220 8.97 12.53 10.41
N GLY A 221 8.19 11.51 10.77
CA GLY A 221 8.13 10.25 10.05
C GLY A 221 6.76 9.59 10.14
N GLY A 222 6.55 8.59 9.31
CA GLY A 222 5.39 7.70 9.36
C GLY A 222 5.57 6.62 10.43
N LEU A 223 4.70 6.61 11.44
CA LEU A 223 4.56 5.57 12.44
C LEU A 223 3.80 4.37 11.85
N SER A 224 4.40 3.20 11.98
CA SER A 224 3.83 1.89 11.64
C SER A 224 4.14 0.86 12.71
N GLY A 225 3.65 -0.37 12.54
CA GLY A 225 3.81 -1.48 13.49
C GLY A 225 2.59 -1.69 14.38
N PRO A 226 2.64 -2.67 15.31
CA PRO A 226 1.51 -3.01 16.19
C PRO A 226 0.85 -1.82 16.89
N ALA A 227 1.62 -0.78 17.21
CA ALA A 227 1.16 0.46 17.83
C ALA A 227 0.00 1.14 17.08
N ILE A 228 -0.09 0.99 15.75
CA ILE A 228 -1.14 1.63 14.96
C ILE A 228 -2.37 0.75 14.73
N LYS A 229 -2.34 -0.53 15.12
CA LYS A 229 -3.42 -1.50 14.85
C LYS A 229 -4.79 -1.02 15.35
N PRO A 230 -4.96 -0.48 16.56
CA PRO A 230 -6.27 0.00 17.02
C PRO A 230 -6.85 1.13 16.14
N VAL A 231 -5.99 2.02 15.64
CA VAL A 231 -6.40 3.10 14.74
C VAL A 231 -6.77 2.55 13.36
N ALA A 232 -5.98 1.61 12.84
CA ALA A 232 -6.24 0.93 11.58
C ALA A 232 -7.60 0.20 11.61
N LEU A 233 -7.86 -0.61 12.65
CA LEU A 233 -9.11 -1.35 12.81
C LEU A 233 -10.34 -0.43 12.88
N ARG A 234 -10.28 0.65 13.67
CA ARG A 234 -11.36 1.66 13.72
C ARG A 234 -11.65 2.22 12.33
N MET A 235 -10.62 2.64 11.59
CA MET A 235 -10.78 3.23 10.26
C MET A 235 -11.28 2.21 9.23
N VAL A 236 -10.80 0.96 9.29
CA VAL A 236 -11.32 -0.13 8.45
C VAL A 236 -12.81 -0.34 8.71
N TRP A 237 -13.23 -0.38 9.97
CA TRP A 237 -14.64 -0.52 10.35
C TRP A 237 -15.52 0.66 9.87
N GLU A 238 -15.04 1.90 10.03
CA GLU A 238 -15.74 3.11 9.55
C GLU A 238 -15.91 3.09 8.03
N VAL A 239 -14.86 2.74 7.28
CA VAL A 239 -14.91 2.67 5.82
C VAL A 239 -15.76 1.49 5.35
N ALA A 240 -15.63 0.32 5.98
CA ALA A 240 -16.45 -0.86 5.68
C ALA A 240 -17.95 -0.60 5.83
N SER A 241 -18.32 0.27 6.79
CA SER A 241 -19.71 0.67 7.01
C SER A 241 -20.21 1.69 5.99
N ALA A 242 -19.31 2.35 5.25
CA ALA A 242 -19.64 3.50 4.40
C ALA A 242 -19.51 3.24 2.90
N VAL A 243 -18.77 2.21 2.47
CA VAL A 243 -18.58 1.85 1.05
C VAL A 243 -18.83 0.36 0.82
N ARG A 244 -19.03 -0.04 -0.45
CA ARG A 244 -19.38 -1.42 -0.83
C ARG A 244 -18.28 -2.17 -1.59
N VAL A 245 -17.14 -1.52 -1.84
CA VAL A 245 -15.98 -2.17 -2.49
C VAL A 245 -15.17 -2.97 -1.48
N PRO A 246 -14.38 -3.97 -1.91
CA PRO A 246 -13.42 -4.65 -1.05
C PRO A 246 -12.45 -3.70 -0.34
N ILE A 247 -12.05 -4.07 0.88
CA ILE A 247 -11.11 -3.32 1.70
C ILE A 247 -9.90 -4.21 2.01
N VAL A 248 -8.70 -3.69 1.74
CA VAL A 248 -7.44 -4.30 2.15
C VAL A 248 -6.98 -3.64 3.45
N GLY A 249 -7.13 -4.34 4.57
CA GLY A 249 -6.68 -3.87 5.89
C GLY A 249 -5.15 -3.90 6.01
N ILE A 250 -4.57 -2.81 6.48
CA ILE A 250 -3.12 -2.63 6.66
C ILE A 250 -2.88 -1.85 7.96
N GLY A 251 -1.94 -2.32 8.78
CA GLY A 251 -1.42 -1.57 9.93
C GLY A 251 -1.34 -2.40 11.20
N GLY A 252 -0.12 -2.78 11.57
CA GLY A 252 0.15 -3.45 12.85
C GLY A 252 -0.25 -4.93 12.92
N ILE A 253 -0.45 -5.58 11.78
CA ILE A 253 -0.64 -7.03 11.66
C ILE A 253 0.69 -7.72 11.93
N ALA A 254 0.74 -8.59 12.94
CA ALA A 254 1.95 -9.33 13.32
C ALA A 254 1.69 -10.82 13.59
N SER A 255 0.42 -11.24 13.60
CA SER A 255 -0.01 -12.60 13.89
C SER A 255 -1.21 -13.00 13.00
N ALA A 256 -1.67 -14.25 13.10
CA ALA A 256 -2.85 -14.71 12.37
C ALA A 256 -4.16 -14.25 13.00
N GLU A 257 -4.12 -13.91 14.29
CA GLU A 257 -5.23 -13.38 15.07
C GLU A 257 -5.53 -11.90 14.76
N ASP A 258 -4.59 -11.18 14.16
CA ASP A 258 -4.71 -9.78 13.74
C ASP A 258 -5.41 -9.62 12.38
#